data_AF-A0A505IE05-F1
#
_entry.id   AF-A0A505IE05-F1
#
_cell.length_a   1.000
_cell.length_b   1.000
_cell.length_c   1.000
_cell.angle_alpha   90.00
_cell.angle_beta   90.00
_cell.angle_gamma   90.00
#
_symmetry.space_group_name_H-M   'P 1'
#
loop_
_entity.id
_entity.type
_entity.pdbx_description
1 polymer ?
#
loop_
_entity_poly.entity_id
_entity_poly.type
_entity_poly.pdbx_seq_one_letter_code
_entity_poly.pdbx_strand_id
1 'polypeptide(L)'
;MAVAFVLRIYVRLKSRQMGIDDYFLVVGAVGAASFCGTLIPIFLKDVWGRHAWDIPVSSIVPWFFKFSVTAGCLYNISAMFTKVSILAFYLRIFSPARSARALIWCGIIFIVLGYMTLTIAMLAWMVPHRGDGGWGSTANTERMNVASRQLDFTQGIFSVVSDFYVITIPTGIIYRLNMKTQKKIGVACIFLFGFVSLGCSIAGTVLRYHAMVFTVVDNRWLSVKFEALCVVELNIGVLCACVPVFFVVLRTWKQRTETGFAYLKQRLLTSPGSKETVVLGERQQKPGVSLDIPTGTLSGLKTFFHKLKPDQETVKSGIRAMRPVEGTRRWLAAKGSLEGPLEGVFSAVVNL
;
A
#
# COMPACT_ATOMS: atom_id res chain seq x y z
N MET A 1 -3.52 0.14 14.86
CA MET A 1 -3.33 0.65 13.48
C MET A 1 -2.32 1.80 13.41
N ALA A 2 -2.57 2.94 14.06
CA ALA A 2 -1.77 4.16 13.88
C ALA A 2 -0.25 3.96 14.09
N VAL A 3 0.16 3.29 15.17
CA VAL A 3 1.59 2.99 15.44
C VAL A 3 2.24 2.21 14.30
N ALA A 4 1.57 1.17 13.80
CA ALA A 4 2.09 0.33 12.73
C ALA A 4 2.18 1.10 11.39
N PHE A 5 1.18 1.93 11.10
CA PHE A 5 1.16 2.79 9.93
C PHE A 5 2.27 3.84 9.96
N VAL A 6 2.42 4.58 11.07
CA VAL A 6 3.48 5.57 11.26
C VAL A 6 4.86 4.93 11.13
N LEU A 7 5.07 3.76 11.74
CA LEU A 7 6.33 3.04 11.61
C LEU A 7 6.63 2.65 10.16
N ARG A 8 5.63 2.16 9.41
CA ARG A 8 5.78 1.82 8.00
C ARG A 8 6.22 3.04 7.19
N ILE A 9 5.52 4.17 7.35
CA ILE A 9 5.82 5.42 6.64
C ILE A 9 7.25 5.87 6.98
N TYR A 10 7.62 5.91 8.26
CA TYR A 10 8.97 6.27 8.69
C TYR A 10 10.05 5.39 8.03
N VAL A 11 9.85 4.08 8.01
CA VAL A 11 10.80 3.12 7.41
C VAL A 11 10.92 3.34 5.90
N ARG A 12 9.79 3.56 5.21
CA ARG A 12 9.75 3.79 3.75
C ARG A 12 10.43 5.10 3.36
N LEU A 13 10.20 6.17 4.14
CA LEU A 13 10.89 7.45 3.96
C LEU A 13 12.40 7.29 4.18
N LYS A 14 12.80 6.62 5.27
CA LYS A 14 14.23 6.39 5.57
C LYS A 14 14.93 5.53 4.52
N SER A 15 14.22 4.55 3.97
CA SER A 15 14.76 3.65 2.94
C SER A 15 14.69 4.24 1.53
N ARG A 16 14.03 5.41 1.34
CA ARG A 16 13.78 6.06 0.04
C ARG A 16 13.15 5.14 -1.02
N GLN A 17 12.33 4.20 -0.59
CA GLN A 17 11.70 3.18 -1.46
C GLN A 17 10.17 3.22 -1.32
N MET A 18 9.59 4.39 -1.60
CA MET A 18 8.13 4.58 -1.63
C MET A 18 7.56 3.87 -2.85
N GLY A 19 6.69 2.89 -2.62
CA GLY A 19 5.95 2.24 -3.69
C GLY A 19 4.61 2.90 -3.94
N ILE A 20 4.02 2.62 -5.10
CA ILE A 20 2.62 3.01 -5.40
C ILE A 20 1.66 2.39 -4.36
N ASP A 21 2.00 1.20 -3.83
CA ASP A 21 1.26 0.54 -2.75
C ASP A 21 1.16 1.38 -1.48
N ASP A 22 2.19 2.17 -1.16
CA ASP A 22 2.20 3.00 0.06
C ASP A 22 1.24 4.19 -0.06
N TYR A 23 1.10 4.80 -1.25
CA TYR A 23 0.14 5.90 -1.46
C TYR A 23 -1.31 5.43 -1.33
N PHE A 24 -1.65 4.28 -1.93
CA PHE A 24 -2.97 3.70 -1.75
C PHE A 24 -3.24 3.33 -0.29
N LEU A 25 -2.23 2.85 0.44
CA LEU A 25 -2.38 2.56 1.86
C LEU A 25 -2.62 3.82 2.70
N VAL A 26 -1.98 4.95 2.36
CA VAL A 26 -2.23 6.23 3.04
C VAL A 26 -3.68 6.65 2.87
N VAL A 27 -4.21 6.59 1.65
CA VAL A 27 -5.62 6.91 1.38
C VAL A 27 -6.55 5.95 2.15
N GLY A 28 -6.24 4.66 2.14
CA GLY A 28 -6.99 3.65 2.90
C GLY A 28 -6.99 3.92 4.41
N ALA A 29 -5.84 4.23 4.99
CA ALA A 29 -5.68 4.51 6.42
C ALA A 29 -6.37 5.82 6.85
N VAL A 30 -6.28 6.87 6.02
CA VAL A 30 -7.01 8.13 6.23
C VAL A 30 -8.52 7.88 6.15
N GLY A 31 -8.98 7.07 5.20
CA GLY A 31 -10.38 6.64 5.10
C GLY A 31 -10.84 5.89 6.35
N ALA A 32 -10.04 4.95 6.86
CA ALA A 32 -10.35 4.18 8.07
C ALA A 32 -10.42 5.08 9.32
N ALA A 33 -9.48 6.01 9.45
CA ALA A 33 -9.49 6.99 10.54
C ALA A 33 -10.69 7.94 10.44
N SER A 34 -11.03 8.39 9.23
CA SER A 34 -12.20 9.24 8.97
C SER A 34 -13.51 8.51 9.29
N PHE A 35 -13.62 7.23 8.91
CA PHE A 35 -14.74 6.37 9.25
C PHE A 35 -14.91 6.27 10.77
N CYS A 36 -13.84 5.95 11.51
CA CYS A 36 -13.89 5.96 12.97
C CYS A 36 -14.31 7.33 13.53
N GLY A 37 -13.80 8.42 12.94
CA GLY A 37 -14.17 9.79 13.29
C GLY A 37 -15.65 10.11 13.08
N THR A 38 -16.27 9.58 12.01
CA THR A 38 -17.72 9.75 11.76
C THR A 38 -18.58 8.97 12.75
N LEU A 39 -18.07 7.89 13.33
CA LEU A 39 -18.80 7.09 14.32
C LEU A 39 -18.84 7.77 15.70
N ILE A 40 -17.79 8.50 16.09
CA ILE A 40 -17.71 9.20 17.40
C ILE A 40 -18.95 10.07 17.70
N PRO A 41 -19.38 11.01 16.84
CA PRO A 41 -20.54 11.85 17.12
C PRO A 41 -21.87 11.07 17.13
N ILE A 42 -21.94 9.92 16.44
CA ILE A 42 -23.12 9.06 16.41
C ILE A 42 -23.26 8.34 17.76
N PHE A 43 -22.15 7.84 18.31
CA PHE A 43 -22.10 7.21 19.64
C PHE A 43 -22.29 8.22 20.78
N LEU A 44 -21.62 9.37 20.73
CA LEU A 44 -21.68 10.38 21.82
C LEU A 44 -23.05 11.05 21.98
N LYS A 45 -23.91 10.99 20.96
CA LYS A 45 -25.27 11.54 21.00
C LYS A 45 -26.34 10.49 21.28
N ASP A 46 -25.95 9.30 21.74
CA ASP A 46 -26.83 8.19 22.14
C ASP A 46 -27.85 7.74 21.07
N VAL A 47 -27.56 7.99 19.79
CA VAL A 47 -28.45 7.59 18.68
C VAL A 47 -28.29 6.10 18.36
N TRP A 48 -27.10 5.54 18.64
CA TRP A 48 -26.76 4.14 18.44
C TRP A 48 -26.59 3.43 19.79
N GLY A 49 -27.13 2.21 19.92
CA GLY A 49 -27.04 1.43 21.15
C GLY A 49 -28.21 1.59 22.12
N ARG A 50 -29.31 2.21 21.69
CA ARG A 50 -30.62 2.11 22.36
C ARG A 50 -31.60 1.37 21.46
N HIS A 51 -32.60 0.73 22.05
CA HIS A 51 -33.67 0.13 21.27
C HIS A 51 -34.43 1.22 20.51
N ALA A 52 -34.96 0.88 19.35
CA ALA A 52 -35.57 1.88 18.47
C ALA A 52 -36.73 2.67 19.11
N TRP A 53 -37.41 2.11 20.12
CA TRP A 53 -38.50 2.74 20.86
C TRP A 53 -38.04 3.66 22.01
N ASP A 54 -36.77 3.59 22.43
CA ASP A 54 -36.20 4.43 23.48
C ASP A 54 -35.58 5.73 22.94
N ILE A 55 -35.67 5.96 21.63
CA ILE A 55 -35.07 7.10 20.94
C ILE A 55 -36.17 8.14 20.66
N PRO A 56 -36.05 9.37 21.20
CA PRO A 56 -37.03 10.41 20.92
C PRO A 56 -36.98 10.79 19.45
N VAL A 57 -38.15 11.05 18.85
CA VAL A 57 -38.27 11.41 17.42
C VAL A 57 -37.47 12.67 17.08
N SER A 58 -37.26 13.56 18.07
CA SER A 58 -36.38 14.72 17.96
C SER A 58 -34.90 14.39 17.67
N SER A 59 -34.48 13.15 17.89
CA SER A 59 -33.14 12.65 17.57
C SER A 59 -33.01 12.12 16.13
N ILE A 60 -34.12 11.96 15.39
CA ILE A 60 -34.12 11.65 13.96
C ILE A 60 -33.94 12.96 13.19
N VAL A 61 -32.72 13.45 13.22
CA VAL A 61 -32.36 14.76 12.66
C VAL A 61 -31.52 14.60 11.39
N PRO A 62 -31.63 15.55 10.43
CA PRO A 62 -30.92 15.49 9.14
C PRO A 62 -29.42 15.20 9.20
N TRP A 63 -28.74 15.58 10.29
CA TRP A 63 -27.32 15.31 10.45
C TRP A 63 -27.03 13.81 10.55
N PHE A 64 -27.87 13.03 11.23
CA PHE A 64 -27.67 11.59 11.40
C PHE A 64 -27.56 10.87 10.05
N PHE A 65 -28.52 11.11 9.16
CA PHE A 65 -28.53 10.50 7.83
C PHE A 65 -27.31 10.88 6.98
N LYS A 66 -26.86 12.14 7.07
CA LYS A 66 -25.63 12.58 6.40
C LYS A 66 -24.42 11.81 6.90
N PHE A 67 -24.30 11.64 8.23
CA PHE A 67 -23.19 10.89 8.83
C PHE A 67 -23.23 9.40 8.48
N SER A 68 -24.41 8.77 8.46
CA SER A 68 -24.54 7.36 8.06
C SER A 68 -24.12 7.11 6.61
N VAL A 69 -24.58 7.95 5.66
CA VAL A 69 -24.16 7.85 4.25
C VAL A 69 -22.67 8.11 4.10
N THR A 70 -22.14 9.11 4.81
CA THR A 70 -20.71 9.43 4.79
C THR A 70 -19.88 8.27 5.34
N ALA A 71 -20.30 7.65 6.44
CA ALA A 71 -19.63 6.52 7.05
C ALA A 71 -19.53 5.32 6.08
N GLY A 72 -20.64 4.93 5.44
CA GLY A 72 -20.59 3.81 4.48
C GLY A 72 -19.74 4.12 3.24
N CYS A 73 -19.76 5.36 2.74
CA CYS A 73 -18.87 5.77 1.65
C CYS A 73 -17.39 5.70 2.06
N LEU A 74 -17.06 6.22 3.25
CA LEU A 74 -15.69 6.17 3.80
C LEU A 74 -15.22 4.74 4.03
N TYR A 75 -16.09 3.86 4.49
CA TYR A 75 -15.80 2.43 4.63
C TYR A 75 -15.47 1.80 3.27
N ASN A 76 -16.33 2.00 2.25
CA ASN A 76 -16.11 1.43 0.91
C ASN A 76 -14.80 1.92 0.29
N ILE A 77 -14.52 3.22 0.39
CA ILE A 77 -13.28 3.84 -0.11
C ILE A 77 -12.07 3.26 0.65
N SER A 78 -12.13 3.20 1.97
CA SER A 78 -11.03 2.68 2.80
C SER A 78 -10.73 1.21 2.50
N ALA A 79 -11.76 0.37 2.44
CA ALA A 79 -11.64 -1.05 2.14
C ALA A 79 -11.06 -1.27 0.74
N MET A 80 -11.56 -0.54 -0.27
CA MET A 80 -11.06 -0.58 -1.64
C MET A 80 -9.56 -0.26 -1.71
N PHE A 81 -9.14 0.90 -1.19
CA PHE A 81 -7.75 1.33 -1.26
C PHE A 81 -6.80 0.42 -0.47
N THR A 82 -7.24 -0.09 0.67
CA THR A 82 -6.46 -1.02 1.49
C THR A 82 -6.23 -2.35 0.73
N LYS A 83 -7.28 -2.91 0.12
CA LYS A 83 -7.18 -4.15 -0.67
C LYS A 83 -6.34 -3.96 -1.93
N VAL A 84 -6.52 -2.84 -2.63
CA VAL A 84 -5.70 -2.47 -3.80
C VAL A 84 -4.23 -2.30 -3.41
N SER A 85 -3.92 -1.72 -2.24
CA SER A 85 -2.55 -1.64 -1.73
C SER A 85 -1.92 -3.02 -1.52
N ILE A 86 -2.65 -3.96 -0.92
CA ILE A 86 -2.19 -5.35 -0.72
C ILE A 86 -1.93 -6.04 -2.07
N LEU A 87 -2.85 -5.89 -3.03
CA LEU A 87 -2.70 -6.45 -4.38
C LEU A 87 -1.52 -5.83 -5.14
N ALA A 88 -1.32 -4.51 -5.05
CA ALA A 88 -0.17 -3.83 -5.63
C ALA A 88 1.14 -4.32 -5.01
N PHE A 89 1.13 -4.59 -3.70
CA PHE A 89 2.26 -5.19 -3.02
C PHE A 89 2.55 -6.62 -3.51
N TYR A 90 1.52 -7.44 -3.75
CA TYR A 90 1.66 -8.76 -4.38
C TYR A 90 2.23 -8.67 -5.79
N LEU A 91 1.79 -7.69 -6.58
CA LEU A 91 2.32 -7.46 -7.92
C LEU A 91 3.84 -7.23 -7.89
N ARG A 92 4.33 -6.50 -6.88
CA ARG A 92 5.76 -6.25 -6.66
C ARG A 92 6.53 -7.51 -6.25
N ILE A 93 5.95 -8.37 -5.40
CA ILE A 93 6.60 -9.63 -4.98
C ILE A 93 6.66 -10.65 -6.12
N PHE A 94 5.54 -10.83 -6.82
CA PHE A 94 5.33 -11.88 -7.81
C PHE A 94 5.51 -11.40 -9.26
N SER A 95 6.15 -10.24 -9.44
CA SER A 95 6.46 -9.64 -10.75
C SER A 95 6.98 -10.60 -11.83
N PRO A 96 7.82 -11.63 -11.55
CA PRO A 96 8.30 -12.52 -12.61
C PRO A 96 7.25 -13.51 -13.16
N ALA A 97 6.15 -13.78 -12.46
CA ALA A 97 5.14 -14.76 -12.88
C ALA A 97 3.99 -14.10 -13.67
N ARG A 98 3.89 -14.37 -14.98
CA ARG A 98 2.87 -13.77 -15.86
C ARG A 98 1.43 -14.13 -15.46
N SER A 99 1.18 -15.39 -15.06
CA SER A 99 -0.15 -15.85 -14.61
C SER A 99 -0.58 -15.18 -13.30
N ALA A 100 0.34 -15.04 -12.35
CA ALA A 100 0.10 -14.33 -11.09
C ALA A 100 -0.27 -12.86 -11.34
N ARG A 101 0.44 -12.20 -12.26
CA ARG A 101 0.17 -10.81 -12.63
C ARG A 101 -1.24 -10.63 -13.22
N ALA A 102 -1.67 -11.52 -14.12
CA ALA A 102 -3.01 -11.47 -14.68
C ALA A 102 -4.09 -11.58 -13.60
N LEU A 103 -3.96 -12.56 -12.69
CA LEU A 103 -4.89 -12.73 -11.56
C LEU A 103 -4.94 -11.50 -10.65
N ILE A 104 -3.79 -10.91 -10.31
CA ILE A 104 -3.74 -9.72 -9.47
C ILE A 104 -4.43 -8.52 -10.15
N TRP A 105 -4.21 -8.31 -11.45
CA TRP A 105 -4.88 -7.22 -12.19
C TRP A 105 -6.40 -7.44 -12.29
N CYS A 106 -6.85 -8.67 -12.55
CA CYS A 106 -8.28 -9.01 -12.49
C CYS A 106 -8.86 -8.71 -11.11
N GLY A 107 -8.12 -9.02 -10.05
CA GLY A 107 -8.48 -8.69 -8.68
C GLY A 107 -8.64 -7.21 -8.40
N ILE A 108 -7.67 -6.40 -8.84
CA ILE A 108 -7.73 -4.95 -8.68
C ILE A 108 -8.97 -4.40 -9.39
N ILE A 109 -9.22 -4.83 -10.63
CA ILE A 109 -10.39 -4.40 -11.41
C ILE A 109 -11.69 -4.82 -10.70
N PHE A 110 -11.79 -6.06 -10.26
CA PHE A 110 -12.96 -6.58 -9.54
C PHE A 110 -13.26 -5.78 -8.26
N ILE A 111 -12.24 -5.51 -7.44
CA ILE A 111 -12.39 -4.78 -6.18
C ILE A 111 -12.76 -3.31 -6.45
N VAL A 112 -12.07 -2.64 -7.37
CA VAL A 112 -12.35 -1.25 -7.71
C VAL A 112 -13.76 -1.11 -8.27
N LEU A 113 -14.13 -1.92 -9.26
CA LEU A 113 -15.47 -1.84 -9.85
C LEU A 113 -16.55 -2.13 -8.81
N GLY A 114 -16.41 -3.17 -7.99
CA GLY A 114 -17.43 -3.52 -7.01
C GLY A 114 -17.59 -2.50 -5.88
N TYR A 115 -16.50 -1.97 -5.30
CA TYR A 115 -16.64 -0.92 -4.29
C TYR A 115 -17.11 0.41 -4.88
N MET A 116 -16.72 0.74 -6.13
CA MET A 116 -17.21 1.93 -6.81
C MET A 116 -18.70 1.83 -7.12
N THR A 117 -19.19 0.68 -7.62
CA THR A 117 -20.62 0.48 -7.88
C THR A 117 -21.43 0.53 -6.58
N LEU A 118 -20.94 -0.08 -5.50
CA LEU A 118 -21.58 0.02 -4.18
C LEU A 118 -21.63 1.45 -3.66
N THR A 119 -20.55 2.22 -3.83
CA THR A 119 -20.50 3.62 -3.40
C THR A 119 -21.46 4.49 -4.23
N ILE A 120 -21.50 4.30 -5.55
CA ILE A 120 -22.41 5.01 -6.45
C ILE A 120 -23.86 4.64 -6.11
N ALA A 121 -24.17 3.36 -5.90
CA ALA A 121 -25.50 2.91 -5.51
C ALA A 121 -25.92 3.50 -4.16
N MET A 122 -25.01 3.54 -3.18
CA MET A 122 -25.26 4.17 -1.87
C MET A 122 -25.60 5.65 -2.03
N LEU A 123 -24.83 6.40 -2.82
CA LEU A 123 -25.10 7.81 -3.09
C LEU A 123 -26.41 8.01 -3.86
N ALA A 124 -26.70 7.16 -4.86
CA ALA A 124 -27.90 7.28 -5.67
C ALA A 124 -29.18 7.00 -4.87
N TRP A 125 -29.18 6.02 -3.97
CA TRP A 125 -30.39 5.58 -3.27
C TRP A 125 -30.60 6.23 -1.90
N MET A 126 -29.53 6.69 -1.23
CA MET A 126 -29.62 7.24 0.12
C MET A 126 -29.52 8.77 0.21
N VAL A 127 -29.08 9.44 -0.87
CA VAL A 127 -29.08 10.91 -0.92
C VAL A 127 -30.47 11.40 -1.34
N PRO A 128 -31.03 12.41 -0.66
CA PRO A 128 -32.34 12.96 -1.02
C PRO A 128 -32.32 13.50 -2.45
N HIS A 129 -33.33 13.14 -3.24
CA HIS A 129 -33.44 13.61 -4.62
C HIS A 129 -33.97 15.03 -4.65
N ARG A 130 -33.77 15.70 -5.80
CA ARG A 130 -34.38 17.01 -6.06
C ARG A 130 -35.90 16.86 -5.97
N GLY A 131 -36.52 17.52 -5.00
CA GLY A 131 -37.96 17.48 -4.76
C GLY A 131 -38.38 16.69 -3.51
N ASP A 132 -37.51 15.88 -2.91
CA ASP A 132 -37.86 15.07 -1.74
C ASP A 132 -38.00 15.89 -0.44
N GLY A 133 -37.72 17.19 -0.43
CA GLY A 133 -37.76 18.02 0.80
C GLY A 133 -36.49 17.91 1.66
N GLY A 134 -35.45 17.24 1.16
CA GLY A 134 -34.14 17.13 1.81
C GLY A 134 -34.01 15.97 2.80
N TRP A 135 -32.92 15.98 3.59
CA TRP A 135 -32.52 14.87 4.45
C TRP A 135 -33.51 14.53 5.58
N GLY A 136 -34.36 15.48 5.99
CA GLY A 136 -35.33 15.30 7.07
C GLY A 136 -36.74 14.93 6.62
N SER A 137 -36.95 14.75 5.31
CA SER A 137 -38.27 14.39 4.77
C SER A 137 -38.60 12.93 5.00
N THR A 138 -39.88 12.66 5.32
CA THR A 138 -40.40 11.30 5.55
C THR A 138 -40.20 10.39 4.34
N ALA A 139 -40.41 10.91 3.12
CA ALA A 139 -40.20 10.19 1.88
C ALA A 139 -38.73 9.75 1.69
N ASN A 140 -37.77 10.60 2.07
CA ASN A 140 -36.35 10.26 2.00
C ASN A 140 -35.98 9.23 3.08
N THR A 141 -36.48 9.40 4.31
CA THR A 141 -36.21 8.46 5.41
C THR A 141 -36.72 7.06 5.11
N GLU A 142 -37.91 6.92 4.54
CA GLU A 142 -38.47 5.61 4.17
C GLU A 142 -37.63 4.92 3.09
N ARG A 143 -37.31 5.66 2.01
CA ARG A 143 -36.45 5.17 0.93
C ARG A 143 -35.09 4.72 1.47
N MET A 144 -34.48 5.55 2.31
CA MET A 144 -33.16 5.26 2.86
C MET A 144 -33.17 4.04 3.77
N ASN A 145 -34.21 3.83 4.59
CA ASN A 145 -34.32 2.65 5.45
C ASN A 145 -34.41 1.34 4.65
N VAL A 146 -35.13 1.35 3.52
CA VAL A 146 -35.21 0.19 2.63
C VAL A 146 -33.90 -0.03 1.88
N ALA A 147 -33.33 1.05 1.33
CA ALA A 147 -32.08 0.99 0.57
C ALA A 147 -30.88 0.58 1.44
N SER A 148 -30.76 1.10 2.67
CA SER A 148 -29.65 0.78 3.57
C SER A 148 -29.60 -0.69 3.89
N ARG A 149 -30.74 -1.28 4.22
CA ARG A 149 -30.84 -2.71 4.53
C ARG A 149 -30.35 -3.60 3.38
N GLN A 150 -30.72 -3.29 2.15
CA GLN A 150 -30.31 -4.09 0.98
C GLN A 150 -28.83 -3.84 0.64
N LEU A 151 -28.41 -2.58 0.59
CA LEU A 151 -27.06 -2.20 0.22
C LEU A 151 -26.02 -2.64 1.26
N ASP A 152 -26.32 -2.55 2.54
CA ASP A 152 -25.44 -3.01 3.62
C ASP A 152 -25.25 -4.53 3.54
N PHE A 153 -26.31 -5.29 3.25
CA PHE A 153 -26.22 -6.73 3.07
C PHE A 153 -25.37 -7.11 1.84
N THR A 154 -25.60 -6.46 0.69
CA THR A 154 -24.79 -6.66 -0.51
C THR A 154 -23.33 -6.27 -0.28
N GLN A 155 -23.09 -5.18 0.45
CA GLN A 155 -21.74 -4.74 0.85
C GLN A 155 -21.05 -5.81 1.69
N GLY A 156 -21.75 -6.39 2.67
CA GLY A 156 -21.22 -7.48 3.51
C GLY A 156 -20.76 -8.66 2.67
N ILE A 157 -21.62 -9.16 1.77
CA ILE A 157 -21.28 -10.25 0.85
C ILE A 157 -20.05 -9.88 0.01
N PHE A 158 -20.03 -8.68 -0.56
CA PHE A 158 -18.91 -8.24 -1.39
C PHE A 158 -17.60 -8.15 -0.58
N SER A 159 -17.66 -7.74 0.69
CA SER A 159 -16.46 -7.70 1.54
C SER A 159 -15.91 -9.10 1.81
N VAL A 160 -16.79 -10.08 2.09
CA VAL A 160 -16.39 -11.48 2.27
C VAL A 160 -15.77 -12.05 0.99
N VAL A 161 -16.40 -11.84 -0.17
CA VAL A 161 -15.91 -12.35 -1.45
C VAL A 161 -14.56 -11.72 -1.80
N SER A 162 -14.41 -10.41 -1.61
CA SER A 162 -13.15 -9.71 -1.89
C SER A 162 -12.04 -10.09 -0.91
N ASP A 163 -12.34 -10.32 0.37
CA ASP A 163 -11.38 -10.83 1.36
C ASP A 163 -10.89 -12.23 0.97
N PHE A 164 -11.83 -13.12 0.64
CA PHE A 164 -11.50 -14.46 0.17
C PHE A 164 -10.60 -14.40 -1.07
N TYR A 165 -10.93 -13.55 -2.04
CA TYR A 165 -10.15 -13.37 -3.25
C TYR A 165 -8.70 -12.93 -2.97
N VAL A 166 -8.51 -11.92 -2.10
CA VAL A 166 -7.19 -11.42 -1.70
C VAL A 166 -6.35 -12.50 -1.00
N ILE A 167 -7.00 -13.39 -0.24
CA ILE A 167 -6.37 -14.52 0.46
C ILE A 167 -6.00 -15.65 -0.50
N THR A 168 -6.84 -15.95 -1.50
CA THR A 168 -6.62 -17.06 -2.44
C THR A 168 -5.46 -16.82 -3.40
N ILE A 169 -5.24 -15.57 -3.86
CA ILE A 169 -4.17 -15.23 -4.82
C ILE A 169 -2.79 -15.75 -4.37
N PRO A 170 -2.24 -15.35 -3.21
CA PRO A 170 -0.91 -15.77 -2.81
C PRO A 170 -0.83 -17.28 -2.60
N THR A 171 -1.88 -17.92 -2.09
CA THR A 171 -1.93 -19.35 -1.84
C THR A 171 -1.77 -20.14 -3.13
N GLY A 172 -2.53 -19.80 -4.17
CA GLY A 172 -2.43 -20.46 -5.48
C GLY A 172 -1.04 -20.31 -6.12
N ILE A 173 -0.37 -19.18 -5.88
CA ILE A 173 0.97 -18.92 -6.42
C ILE A 173 2.05 -19.67 -5.62
N ILE A 174 1.96 -19.69 -4.29
CA ILE A 174 2.95 -20.35 -3.42
C ILE A 174 3.03 -21.85 -3.69
N TYR A 175 1.89 -22.51 -3.94
CA TYR A 175 1.87 -23.95 -4.26
C TYR A 175 2.69 -24.31 -5.51
N ARG A 176 2.88 -23.34 -6.43
CA ARG A 176 3.60 -23.56 -7.69
C ARG A 176 5.04 -23.05 -7.68
N LEU A 177 5.47 -22.31 -6.65
CA LEU A 177 6.75 -21.58 -6.68
C LEU A 177 7.62 -21.88 -5.46
N ASN A 178 8.77 -22.53 -5.68
CA ASN A 178 9.74 -22.88 -4.65
C ASN A 178 10.49 -21.63 -4.12
N MET A 179 9.81 -20.87 -3.26
CA MET A 179 10.30 -19.63 -2.67
C MET A 179 11.21 -19.89 -1.46
N LYS A 180 12.25 -19.06 -1.30
CA LYS A 180 13.08 -19.03 -0.09
C LYS A 180 12.21 -18.82 1.16
N THR A 181 12.52 -19.54 2.24
CA THR A 181 11.78 -19.55 3.52
C THR A 181 11.46 -18.17 4.07
N GLN A 182 12.31 -17.19 3.78
CA GLN A 182 12.15 -15.79 4.18
C GLN A 182 10.91 -15.12 3.55
N LYS A 183 10.64 -15.35 2.26
CA LYS A 183 9.43 -14.83 1.60
C LYS A 183 8.19 -15.60 2.07
N LYS A 184 8.35 -16.89 2.35
CA LYS A 184 7.28 -17.78 2.84
C LYS A 184 6.70 -17.28 4.16
N ILE A 185 7.54 -16.87 5.12
CA ILE A 185 7.08 -16.35 6.42
C ILE A 185 6.27 -15.06 6.26
N GLY A 186 6.76 -14.09 5.46
CA GLY A 186 6.05 -12.84 5.22
C GLY A 186 4.66 -13.07 4.63
N VAL A 187 4.54 -13.98 3.65
CA VAL A 187 3.24 -14.32 3.05
C VAL A 187 2.36 -15.10 4.03
N ALA A 188 2.92 -15.99 4.84
CA ALA A 188 2.16 -16.71 5.87
C ALA A 188 1.53 -15.75 6.90
N CYS A 189 2.24 -14.70 7.32
CA CYS A 189 1.67 -13.68 8.21
C CYS A 189 0.51 -12.94 7.55
N ILE A 190 0.65 -12.51 6.29
CA ILE A 190 -0.43 -11.84 5.54
C ILE A 190 -1.65 -12.77 5.43
N PHE A 191 -1.44 -14.08 5.23
CA PHE A 191 -2.49 -15.08 5.20
C PHE A 191 -3.23 -15.22 6.54
N LEU A 192 -2.51 -15.20 7.67
CA LEU A 192 -3.12 -15.21 9.01
C LEU A 192 -4.01 -13.97 9.23
N PHE A 193 -3.49 -12.77 8.95
CA PHE A 193 -4.29 -11.54 9.06
C PHE A 193 -5.49 -11.54 8.10
N GLY A 194 -5.31 -12.11 6.90
CA GLY A 194 -6.38 -12.32 5.95
C GLY A 194 -7.51 -13.19 6.53
N PHE A 195 -7.20 -14.32 7.15
CA PHE A 195 -8.23 -15.15 7.78
C PHE A 195 -8.96 -14.46 8.93
N VAL A 196 -8.26 -13.67 9.75
CA VAL A 196 -8.93 -12.89 10.80
C VAL A 196 -9.87 -11.86 10.18
N SER A 197 -9.42 -11.15 9.14
CA SER A 197 -10.28 -10.21 8.38
C SER A 197 -11.51 -10.91 7.80
N LEU A 198 -11.32 -12.06 7.15
CA LEU A 198 -12.40 -12.86 6.59
C LEU A 198 -13.41 -13.30 7.66
N GLY A 199 -12.94 -13.71 8.84
CA GLY A 199 -13.79 -14.05 9.97
C GLY A 199 -14.64 -12.87 10.44
N CYS A 200 -14.03 -11.67 10.55
CA CYS A 200 -14.76 -10.43 10.87
C CYS A 200 -15.80 -10.09 9.80
N SER A 201 -15.46 -10.20 8.52
CA SER A 201 -16.35 -9.94 7.39
C SER A 201 -17.54 -10.91 7.36
N ILE A 202 -17.31 -12.20 7.62
CA ILE A 202 -18.37 -13.22 7.71
C ILE A 202 -19.29 -12.91 8.90
N ALA A 203 -18.72 -12.68 10.09
CA ALA A 203 -19.50 -12.33 11.27
C ALA A 203 -20.33 -11.07 11.04
N GLY A 204 -19.76 -10.04 10.42
CA GLY A 204 -20.45 -8.81 10.07
C GLY A 204 -21.59 -9.05 9.07
N THR A 205 -21.39 -9.91 8.08
CA THR A 205 -22.43 -10.26 7.08
C THR A 205 -23.57 -11.05 7.71
N VAL A 206 -23.28 -11.98 8.62
CA VAL A 206 -24.30 -12.73 9.37
C VAL A 206 -25.13 -11.79 10.26
N LEU A 207 -24.49 -10.84 10.94
CA LEU A 207 -25.22 -9.83 11.73
C LEU A 207 -26.10 -8.94 10.84
N ARG A 208 -25.62 -8.53 9.66
CA ARG A 208 -26.43 -7.78 8.68
C ARG A 208 -27.60 -8.59 8.15
N TYR A 209 -27.40 -9.88 7.87
CA TYR A 209 -28.48 -10.79 7.48
C TYR A 209 -29.53 -10.91 8.58
N HIS A 210 -29.10 -11.02 9.84
CA HIS A 210 -30.02 -11.08 10.98
C HIS A 210 -30.78 -9.76 11.20
N ALA A 211 -30.09 -8.62 11.03
CA ALA A 211 -30.68 -7.27 11.00
C ALA A 211 -31.76 -7.18 9.92
N MET A 212 -31.43 -7.67 8.72
CA MET A 212 -32.34 -7.75 7.60
C MET A 212 -33.56 -8.60 7.99
N VAL A 213 -33.41 -9.90 8.22
CA VAL A 213 -34.55 -10.83 8.26
C VAL A 213 -35.36 -10.75 9.57
N PHE A 214 -34.71 -10.60 10.73
CA PHE A 214 -35.35 -10.90 12.02
C PHE A 214 -35.61 -9.67 12.90
N THR A 215 -34.94 -8.54 12.65
CA THR A 215 -34.97 -7.39 13.58
C THR A 215 -35.28 -6.08 12.86
N VAL A 216 -36.38 -6.06 12.11
CA VAL A 216 -36.85 -4.87 11.37
C VAL A 216 -37.12 -3.69 12.30
N VAL A 217 -37.63 -3.96 13.51
CA VAL A 217 -38.01 -2.94 14.49
C VAL A 217 -36.83 -2.48 15.34
N ASP A 218 -35.86 -3.36 15.64
CA ASP A 218 -34.73 -3.08 16.53
C ASP A 218 -33.36 -3.13 15.81
N ASN A 219 -33.32 -2.68 14.56
CA ASN A 219 -32.13 -2.72 13.73
C ASN A 219 -30.96 -1.91 14.34
N ARG A 220 -31.25 -0.87 15.13
CA ARG A 220 -30.25 0.08 15.67
C ARG A 220 -29.36 -0.51 16.76
N TRP A 221 -29.89 -1.43 17.58
CA TRP A 221 -29.10 -2.12 18.59
C TRP A 221 -28.09 -3.10 17.95
N LEU A 222 -28.55 -3.84 16.93
CA LEU A 222 -27.68 -4.74 16.18
C LEU A 222 -26.66 -3.97 15.34
N SER A 223 -26.98 -2.73 14.95
CA SER A 223 -26.12 -1.90 14.12
C SER A 223 -24.77 -1.61 14.75
N VAL A 224 -24.76 -1.32 16.06
CA VAL A 224 -23.53 -1.11 16.83
C VAL A 224 -22.57 -2.28 16.72
N LYS A 225 -23.09 -3.51 16.76
CA LYS A 225 -22.27 -4.71 16.74
C LYS A 225 -21.61 -4.92 15.39
N PHE A 226 -22.31 -4.70 14.28
CA PHE A 226 -21.69 -4.83 12.96
C PHE A 226 -20.72 -3.69 12.65
N GLU A 227 -21.01 -2.47 13.12
CA GLU A 227 -20.14 -1.31 12.92
C GLU A 227 -18.81 -1.47 13.66
N ALA A 228 -18.84 -2.04 14.87
CA ALA A 228 -17.64 -2.45 15.58
C ALA A 228 -16.81 -3.46 14.78
N LEU A 229 -17.45 -4.43 14.12
CA LEU A 229 -16.76 -5.38 13.25
C LEU A 229 -16.15 -4.70 12.01
N CYS A 230 -16.82 -3.70 11.43
CA CYS A 230 -16.29 -2.91 10.30
C CYS A 230 -15.04 -2.13 10.70
N VAL A 231 -15.05 -1.53 11.90
CA VAL A 231 -13.86 -0.88 12.46
C VAL A 231 -12.72 -1.88 12.58
N VAL A 232 -12.98 -3.06 13.15
CA VAL A 232 -11.96 -4.11 13.30
C VAL A 232 -11.45 -4.57 11.93
N GLU A 233 -12.32 -4.82 10.97
CA GLU A 233 -11.99 -5.23 9.59
C GLU A 233 -11.06 -4.23 8.90
N LEU A 234 -11.41 -2.93 8.87
CA LEU A 234 -10.57 -1.90 8.26
C LEU A 234 -9.21 -1.79 8.95
N ASN A 235 -9.18 -1.83 10.28
CA ASN A 235 -7.94 -1.75 11.04
C ASN A 235 -7.04 -2.97 10.79
N ILE A 236 -7.60 -4.18 10.73
CA ILE A 236 -6.87 -5.41 10.40
C ILE A 236 -6.37 -5.36 8.97
N GLY A 237 -7.16 -4.87 8.02
CA GLY A 237 -6.73 -4.68 6.63
C GLY A 237 -5.49 -3.79 6.51
N VAL A 238 -5.50 -2.64 7.19
CA VAL A 238 -4.34 -1.72 7.20
C VAL A 238 -3.14 -2.36 7.90
N LEU A 239 -3.34 -3.08 9.01
CA LEU A 239 -2.28 -3.82 9.69
C LEU A 239 -1.67 -4.90 8.79
N CYS A 240 -2.51 -5.66 8.10
CA CYS A 240 -2.13 -6.69 7.14
C CYS A 240 -1.23 -6.11 6.04
N ALA A 241 -1.60 -4.96 5.48
CA ALA A 241 -0.79 -4.25 4.51
C ALA A 241 0.56 -3.81 5.08
N CYS A 242 0.67 -3.52 6.39
CA CYS A 242 1.90 -3.08 7.07
C CYS A 242 2.89 -4.22 7.38
N VAL A 243 2.42 -5.46 7.57
CA VAL A 243 3.23 -6.64 7.94
C VAL A 243 4.50 -6.83 7.08
N PRO A 244 4.47 -6.70 5.74
CA PRO A 244 5.64 -7.03 4.94
C PRO A 244 6.81 -6.08 5.18
N VAL A 245 6.53 -4.80 5.45
CA VAL A 245 7.57 -3.81 5.78
C VAL A 245 8.13 -4.08 7.18
N PHE A 246 7.27 -4.45 8.13
CA PHE A 246 7.71 -4.87 9.46
C PHE A 246 8.69 -6.03 9.40
N PHE A 247 8.43 -7.05 8.58
CA PHE A 247 9.34 -8.19 8.45
C PHE A 247 10.73 -7.80 7.93
N VAL A 248 10.78 -6.87 6.96
CA VAL A 248 12.05 -6.34 6.43
C VAL A 248 12.81 -5.59 7.53
N VAL A 249 12.13 -4.77 8.32
CA VAL A 249 12.73 -3.97 9.41
C VAL A 249 13.23 -4.87 10.53
N LEU A 250 12.41 -5.81 11.00
CA LEU A 250 12.77 -6.76 12.04
C LEU A 250 14.02 -7.57 11.63
N ARG A 251 14.14 -7.93 10.35
CA ARG A 251 15.35 -8.55 9.83
C ARG A 251 16.56 -7.63 9.92
N THR A 252 16.46 -6.38 9.45
CA THR A 252 17.57 -5.43 9.51
C THR A 252 17.98 -5.15 10.95
N TRP A 253 17.02 -5.09 11.87
CA TRP A 253 17.26 -4.96 13.30
C TRP A 253 17.97 -6.18 13.87
N LYS A 254 17.47 -7.39 13.61
CA LYS A 254 18.11 -8.65 14.07
C LYS A 254 19.55 -8.76 13.57
N GLN A 255 19.80 -8.44 12.30
CA GLN A 255 21.15 -8.43 11.73
C GLN A 255 22.04 -7.38 12.42
N ARG A 256 21.52 -6.17 12.69
CA ARG A 256 22.26 -5.13 13.41
C ARG A 256 22.55 -5.51 14.86
N THR A 257 21.62 -6.16 15.56
CA THR A 257 21.83 -6.61 16.94
C THR A 257 22.81 -7.77 17.00
N GLU A 258 22.77 -8.71 16.06
CA GLU A 258 23.75 -9.80 15.99
C GLU A 258 25.15 -9.27 15.66
N THR A 259 25.28 -8.31 14.74
CA THR A 259 26.56 -7.69 14.39
C THR A 259 27.09 -6.81 15.52
N GLY A 260 26.21 -6.05 16.18
CA GLY A 260 26.54 -5.21 17.33
C GLY A 260 26.93 -6.03 18.55
N PHE A 261 26.25 -7.15 18.80
CA PHE A 261 26.59 -8.08 19.89
C PHE A 261 27.87 -8.86 19.59
N ALA A 262 28.11 -9.25 18.33
CA ALA A 262 29.38 -9.83 17.92
C ALA A 262 30.56 -8.85 18.10
N TYR A 263 30.38 -7.59 17.69
CA TYR A 263 31.36 -6.52 17.92
C TYR A 263 31.60 -6.26 19.42
N LEU A 264 30.52 -6.19 20.22
CA LEU A 264 30.61 -5.99 21.66
C LEU A 264 31.27 -7.18 22.37
N LYS A 265 30.92 -8.41 22.00
CA LYS A 265 31.54 -9.65 22.50
C LYS A 265 33.02 -9.70 22.16
N GLN A 266 33.40 -9.33 20.93
CA GLN A 266 34.81 -9.25 20.53
C GLN A 266 35.56 -8.20 21.35
N ARG A 267 34.95 -7.04 21.62
CA ARG A 267 35.54 -5.98 22.45
C ARG A 267 35.62 -6.33 23.94
N LEU A 268 34.68 -7.13 24.46
CA LEU A 268 34.68 -7.61 25.85
C LEU A 268 35.65 -8.77 26.07
N LEU A 269 35.83 -9.64 25.08
CA LEU A 269 36.83 -10.72 25.14
C LEU A 269 38.26 -10.21 24.90
N THR A 270 38.41 -9.06 24.23
CA THR A 270 39.70 -8.38 24.12
C THR A 270 39.90 -7.50 25.35
N SER A 271 40.31 -8.11 26.47
CA SER A 271 40.69 -7.36 27.68
C SER A 271 41.88 -6.43 27.39
N PRO A 272 41.89 -5.18 27.91
CA PRO A 272 43.01 -4.25 27.78
C PRO A 272 44.15 -4.70 28.71
N GLY A 273 44.85 -5.77 28.35
CA GLY A 273 45.76 -6.42 29.27
C GLY A 273 46.63 -7.49 28.63
N SER A 274 47.21 -7.23 27.46
CA SER A 274 48.48 -7.85 27.10
C SER A 274 49.23 -6.94 26.16
N LYS A 275 50.28 -6.28 26.68
CA LYS A 275 51.38 -5.80 25.84
C LYS A 275 52.10 -7.05 25.35
N GLU A 276 51.60 -7.68 24.29
CA GLU A 276 52.37 -8.70 23.58
C GLU A 276 53.42 -7.97 22.75
N THR A 277 54.63 -7.93 23.30
CA THR A 277 55.86 -7.64 22.57
C THR A 277 55.92 -8.58 21.38
N VAL A 278 55.86 -8.01 20.17
CA VAL A 278 56.07 -8.71 18.91
C VAL A 278 57.48 -9.30 18.93
N VAL A 279 57.60 -10.59 19.23
CA VAL A 279 58.78 -11.40 18.89
C VAL A 279 58.47 -12.06 17.55
N LEU A 280 59.19 -11.61 16.52
CA LEU A 280 59.23 -12.23 15.20
C LEU A 280 59.74 -13.68 15.33
N GLY A 281 58.82 -14.62 15.45
CA GLY A 281 59.08 -16.05 15.24
C GLY A 281 58.86 -16.38 13.77
N GLU A 282 59.92 -16.87 13.13
CA GLU A 282 59.93 -17.36 11.74
C GLU A 282 58.73 -18.28 11.46
N ARG A 283 57.94 -17.95 10.44
CA ARG A 283 56.93 -18.85 9.87
C ARG A 283 57.31 -19.20 8.45
N GLN A 284 57.49 -20.51 8.24
CA GLN A 284 57.66 -21.14 6.95
C GLN A 284 56.61 -20.69 5.92
N GLN A 285 57.13 -20.43 4.73
CA GLN A 285 56.42 -19.92 3.56
C GLN A 285 55.77 -21.07 2.76
N LYS A 286 54.47 -20.96 2.48
CA LYS A 286 53.80 -21.61 1.33
C LYS A 286 53.10 -20.53 0.50
N PRO A 287 53.08 -20.63 -0.85
CA PRO A 287 53.00 -19.46 -1.71
C PRO A 287 51.56 -19.04 -2.02
N GLY A 288 51.31 -17.73 -1.98
CA GLY A 288 50.05 -17.13 -2.43
C GLY A 288 50.22 -15.62 -2.67
N VAL A 289 50.28 -15.26 -3.95
CA VAL A 289 49.89 -13.99 -4.60
C VAL A 289 50.08 -12.69 -3.79
N SER A 290 51.10 -11.92 -4.18
CA SER A 290 51.38 -10.56 -3.69
C SER A 290 50.45 -9.53 -4.37
N LEU A 291 49.73 -8.76 -3.55
CA LEU A 291 49.15 -7.47 -3.93
C LEU A 291 49.85 -6.42 -3.07
N ASP A 292 50.90 -5.81 -3.63
CA ASP A 292 51.67 -4.75 -2.99
C ASP A 292 50.85 -3.45 -2.96
N ILE A 293 50.44 -3.05 -1.76
CA ILE A 293 49.99 -1.67 -1.50
C ILE A 293 51.11 -0.99 -0.70
N PRO A 294 51.90 -0.08 -1.31
CA PRO A 294 52.88 0.69 -0.57
C PRO A 294 52.16 1.77 0.26
N THR A 295 52.17 1.57 1.58
CA THR A 295 51.84 2.58 2.57
C THR A 295 53.00 3.56 2.69
N GLY A 296 52.86 4.72 2.06
CA GLY A 296 53.82 5.81 2.17
C GLY A 296 53.27 7.12 1.66
N THR A 297 53.08 8.05 2.59
CA THR A 297 53.14 9.50 2.37
C THR A 297 51.83 10.17 1.95
N LEU A 298 51.11 10.68 2.96
CA LEU A 298 50.00 11.66 2.93
C LEU A 298 50.28 12.97 2.15
N SER A 299 51.38 13.07 1.40
CA SER A 299 51.74 14.22 0.58
C SER A 299 51.09 14.20 -0.82
N GLY A 300 50.69 13.02 -1.33
CA GLY A 300 50.10 12.88 -2.67
C GLY A 300 48.65 13.37 -2.82
N LEU A 301 47.88 13.45 -1.72
CA LEU A 301 46.46 13.82 -1.78
C LEU A 301 46.25 15.33 -2.03
N LYS A 302 47.19 16.18 -1.59
CA LYS A 302 47.14 17.63 -1.87
C LYS A 302 47.42 17.93 -3.34
N THR A 303 48.30 17.17 -4.00
CA THR A 303 48.57 17.30 -5.44
C THR A 303 47.39 16.82 -6.29
N PHE A 304 46.63 15.85 -5.79
CA PHE A 304 45.44 15.34 -6.48
C PHE A 304 44.27 16.33 -6.45
N PHE A 305 44.06 17.03 -5.34
CA PHE A 305 43.01 18.06 -5.25
C PHE A 305 43.36 19.38 -5.95
N HIS A 306 44.65 19.72 -6.08
CA HIS A 306 45.08 20.91 -6.84
C HIS A 306 44.91 20.73 -8.37
N LYS A 307 44.72 19.50 -8.86
CA LYS A 307 44.54 19.18 -10.28
C LYS A 307 43.08 19.17 -10.77
N LEU A 308 42.13 19.50 -9.89
CA LEU A 308 40.68 19.48 -10.20
C LEU A 308 40.02 20.87 -10.19
N LYS A 309 40.80 21.95 -10.12
CA LYS A 309 40.28 23.30 -10.34
C LYS A 309 40.49 23.66 -11.82
N PRO A 310 39.43 23.89 -12.61
CA PRO A 310 39.59 24.35 -13.97
C PRO A 310 39.86 25.86 -13.93
N ASP A 311 40.93 26.32 -14.56
CA ASP A 311 41.05 27.72 -14.95
C ASP A 311 41.09 27.83 -16.47
N GLN A 312 40.34 28.81 -16.93
CA GLN A 312 40.23 29.22 -18.31
C GLN A 312 41.56 29.80 -18.83
N GLU A 313 41.65 29.76 -20.16
CA GLU A 313 42.57 30.48 -21.02
C GLU A 313 43.89 29.78 -21.40
N THR A 314 44.15 29.88 -22.71
CA THR A 314 45.34 29.48 -23.46
C THR A 314 45.49 27.96 -23.64
N VAL A 315 45.50 27.41 -24.85
CA VAL A 315 46.33 27.83 -25.97
C VAL A 315 45.62 27.52 -27.30
N LYS A 316 45.18 28.60 -27.96
CA LYS A 316 45.30 28.75 -29.42
C LYS A 316 46.78 28.59 -29.79
N SER A 317 47.17 27.48 -30.40
CA SER A 317 48.25 27.40 -31.39
C SER A 317 48.62 25.93 -31.63
N GLY A 318 48.23 25.40 -32.79
CA GLY A 318 48.55 24.03 -33.18
C GLY A 318 47.91 23.62 -34.50
N ILE A 319 47.90 24.53 -35.49
CA ILE A 319 47.59 24.21 -36.88
C ILE A 319 48.82 23.53 -37.48
N ARG A 320 48.72 22.26 -37.93
CA ARG A 320 49.01 21.86 -39.33
C ARG A 320 48.79 20.35 -39.59
N ALA A 321 47.73 20.09 -40.34
CA ALA A 321 47.55 19.12 -41.43
C ALA A 321 47.88 17.61 -41.28
N MET A 322 46.82 16.79 -41.34
CA MET A 322 46.68 15.72 -42.35
C MET A 322 45.20 15.58 -42.72
N ARG A 323 44.93 15.45 -44.02
CA ARG A 323 43.61 15.37 -44.67
C ARG A 323 43.26 13.87 -44.96
N PRO A 324 42.09 13.53 -45.52
CA PRO A 324 40.99 12.82 -44.87
C PRO A 324 40.87 11.32 -45.26
N VAL A 325 40.14 10.52 -44.46
CA VAL A 325 39.59 9.22 -44.91
C VAL A 325 38.09 9.18 -44.65
N GLU A 326 37.39 8.71 -45.68
CA GLU A 326 35.95 8.67 -45.87
C GLU A 326 35.17 7.90 -44.80
N GLY A 327 34.06 8.50 -44.32
CA GLY A 327 33.15 7.78 -43.46
C GLY A 327 32.04 8.60 -42.81
N THR A 328 31.49 9.64 -43.46
CA THR A 328 30.36 10.39 -42.88
C THR A 328 29.52 11.16 -43.89
N ARG A 329 29.07 10.49 -44.96
CA ARG A 329 28.00 10.99 -45.87
C ARG A 329 26.78 10.06 -45.86
N ARG A 330 26.19 9.81 -44.69
CA ARG A 330 24.93 9.04 -44.62
C ARG A 330 23.89 9.51 -43.59
N TRP A 331 24.07 10.66 -42.95
CA TRP A 331 23.14 11.12 -41.91
C TRP A 331 22.55 12.54 -42.10
N LEU A 332 22.82 13.21 -43.23
CA LEU A 332 22.30 14.57 -43.48
C LEU A 332 21.56 14.73 -44.82
N ALA A 333 20.97 13.64 -45.34
CA ALA A 333 20.12 13.65 -46.54
C ALA A 333 18.69 13.12 -46.27
N ALA A 334 18.21 13.15 -45.02
CA ALA A 334 16.87 12.70 -44.66
C ALA A 334 16.13 13.67 -43.73
N LYS A 335 16.37 14.99 -43.89
CA LYS A 335 15.70 16.03 -43.10
C LYS A 335 15.16 17.20 -43.93
N GLY A 336 14.78 16.93 -45.17
CA GLY A 336 14.20 17.93 -46.06
C GLY A 336 13.47 17.27 -47.21
N SER A 337 12.29 16.71 -46.96
CA SER A 337 11.26 16.56 -47.98
C SER A 337 9.93 16.13 -47.33
N LEU A 338 8.88 16.88 -47.66
CA LEU A 338 7.45 16.50 -47.64
C LEU A 338 6.63 16.90 -46.41
N GLU A 339 6.20 18.16 -46.49
CA GLU A 339 4.93 18.70 -46.03
C GLU A 339 3.73 17.94 -46.64
N GLY A 340 2.77 17.51 -45.78
CA GLY A 340 1.33 17.22 -46.04
C GLY A 340 0.93 16.19 -47.13
N PRO A 341 -0.35 15.75 -47.22
CA PRO A 341 -1.52 15.97 -46.35
C PRO A 341 -2.17 14.66 -45.85
N LEU A 342 -2.60 14.59 -44.58
CA LEU A 342 -3.43 13.49 -44.06
C LEU A 342 -4.54 14.03 -43.15
N GLU A 343 -5.41 14.86 -43.72
CA GLU A 343 -6.81 14.93 -43.31
C GLU A 343 -7.54 13.75 -43.97
N GLY A 344 -7.95 12.75 -43.18
CA GLY A 344 -8.67 11.58 -43.75
C GLY A 344 -8.76 10.33 -42.90
N VAL A 345 -8.22 10.30 -41.66
CA VAL A 345 -8.23 9.07 -40.83
C VAL A 345 -9.01 9.24 -39.52
N PHE A 346 -9.63 10.39 -39.27
CA PHE A 346 -10.43 10.65 -38.06
C PHE A 346 -11.94 10.39 -38.19
N SER A 347 -12.39 9.63 -39.20
CA SER A 347 -13.82 9.34 -39.43
C SER A 347 -14.16 7.84 -39.50
N ALA A 348 -13.50 6.99 -38.68
CA ALA A 348 -13.79 5.55 -38.65
C ALA A 348 -13.73 4.91 -37.25
N VAL A 349 -14.11 5.63 -36.18
CA VAL A 349 -14.32 5.06 -34.82
C VAL A 349 -15.64 5.54 -34.19
N VAL A 350 -16.58 6.03 -35.01
CA VAL A 350 -17.98 6.22 -34.60
C VAL A 350 -18.84 5.45 -35.59
N ASN A 351 -19.00 4.15 -35.32
CA ASN A 351 -20.08 3.24 -35.71
C ASN A 351 -19.54 1.82 -35.81
N LEU A 352 -19.52 1.13 -34.67
CA LEU A 352 -19.81 -0.31 -34.53
C LEU A 352 -20.00 -0.63 -33.06
#